data_AF-A0A962D5Y7-F1
#
_entry.id   AF-A0A962D5Y7-F1
#
_cell.length_a   1.000
_cell.length_b   1.000
_cell.length_c   1.000
_cell.angle_alpha   90.00
_cell.angle_beta   90.00
_cell.angle_gamma   90.00
#
_symmetry.space_group_name_H-M   'P 1'
#
loop_
_entity.id
_entity.type
_entity.pdbx_description
1 polymer ?
#
loop_
_entity_poly.entity_id
_entity_poly.type
_entity_poly.pdbx_seq_one_letter_code
_entity_poly.pdbx_strand_id
1 'polypeptide(L)'
;LDLDGVLQIAPFHPQFRFGDAPADDVANATNRSPWPTLHLLREDSIEAAVASVNDPDAIYERNIARLRELGEAGWAELARGWQTPAASDEAI
;
A
#
# COMPACT_ATOMS: atom_id res chain seq x y z
N LEU A 1 -3.80 -14.91 -21.27
CA LEU A 1 -4.01 -15.75 -20.07
C LEU A 1 -5.38 -15.36 -19.57
N ASP A 2 -6.31 -16.31 -19.43
CA ASP A 2 -7.68 -16.02 -19.02
C ASP A 2 -7.74 -16.06 -17.49
N LEU A 3 -7.21 -15.01 -16.85
CA LEU A 3 -7.04 -14.91 -15.39
C LEU A 3 -8.00 -13.91 -14.73
N ASP A 4 -8.87 -13.28 -15.51
CA ASP A 4 -9.95 -12.45 -14.99
C ASP A 4 -10.87 -13.29 -14.10
N GLY A 5 -11.18 -12.81 -12.89
CA GLY A 5 -11.97 -13.57 -11.91
C GLY A 5 -11.15 -14.62 -11.14
N VAL A 6 -9.85 -14.74 -11.40
CA VAL A 6 -8.95 -15.68 -10.71
C VAL A 6 -7.88 -14.94 -9.92
N LEU A 7 -7.28 -13.91 -10.52
CA LEU A 7 -6.24 -13.10 -9.89
C LEU A 7 -6.62 -11.61 -9.87
N GLN A 8 -6.56 -11.04 -8.68
CA GLN A 8 -6.54 -9.60 -8.48
C GLN A 8 -5.10 -9.09 -8.39
N ILE A 9 -4.83 -7.96 -9.04
CA ILE A 9 -3.54 -7.25 -8.94
C ILE A 9 -3.68 -6.10 -7.94
N ALA A 10 -2.81 -6.08 -6.93
CA ALA A 10 -2.69 -4.96 -5.99
C ALA A 10 -1.32 -4.28 -6.17
N PRO A 11 -1.26 -3.06 -6.74
CA PRO A 11 -0.01 -2.35 -6.97
C PRO A 11 0.47 -1.58 -5.73
N PHE A 12 1.78 -1.56 -5.54
CA PHE A 12 2.49 -0.76 -4.56
C PHE A 12 3.65 -0.04 -5.24
N HIS A 13 3.93 1.20 -4.84
CA HIS A 13 4.96 2.02 -5.48
C HIS A 13 5.58 3.02 -4.50
N PRO A 14 6.89 3.34 -4.59
CA PRO A 14 7.52 4.34 -3.73
C PRO A 14 6.84 5.72 -3.80
N GLN A 15 6.31 6.04 -4.97
CA GLN A 15 5.62 7.30 -5.26
C GLN A 15 4.09 7.15 -5.28
N PHE A 16 3.53 6.10 -4.68
CA PHE A 16 2.08 5.94 -4.60
C PHE A 16 1.44 7.19 -3.96
N ARG A 17 0.34 7.63 -4.57
CA ARG A 17 -0.50 8.74 -4.14
C ARG A 17 -1.95 8.44 -4.44
N PHE A 18 -2.85 8.75 -3.53
CA PHE A 18 -4.28 8.79 -3.84
C PHE A 18 -4.56 9.99 -4.75
N GLY A 19 -5.52 9.83 -5.69
CA GLY A 19 -5.81 10.83 -6.72
C GLY A 19 -6.15 12.21 -6.15
N ASP A 20 -6.90 12.24 -5.04
CA ASP A 20 -7.34 13.49 -4.40
C ASP A 20 -6.45 13.92 -3.22
N ALA A 21 -5.39 13.17 -2.90
CA ALA A 21 -4.55 13.45 -1.75
C ALA A 21 -3.33 14.35 -2.09
N PRO A 22 -2.94 15.24 -1.16
CA PRO A 22 -1.65 15.92 -1.22
C PRO A 22 -0.47 14.94 -1.36
N ALA A 23 0.63 15.39 -1.97
CA ALA A 23 1.80 14.53 -2.23
C ALA A 23 2.49 14.05 -0.96
N ASP A 24 2.45 14.90 0.05
CA ASP A 24 3.01 14.77 1.38
C ASP A 24 2.04 14.15 2.39
N ASP A 25 0.77 13.88 2.03
CA ASP A 25 -0.16 13.21 2.96
C ASP A 25 0.43 11.84 3.35
N VAL A 26 0.68 11.68 4.65
CA VAL A 26 1.21 10.44 5.25
C VAL A 26 0.30 9.24 4.96
N ALA A 27 -0.99 9.45 4.73
CA ALA A 27 -1.93 8.40 4.34
C ALA A 27 -1.53 7.70 3.03
N ASN A 28 -0.81 8.38 2.13
CA ASN A 28 -0.27 7.74 0.93
C ASN A 28 0.66 6.57 1.24
N ALA A 29 1.27 6.54 2.43
CA ALA A 29 2.12 5.45 2.85
C ALA A 29 1.38 4.11 3.07
N THR A 30 0.04 4.10 3.06
CA THR A 30 -0.76 2.84 3.09
C THR A 30 -0.42 1.89 1.94
N ASN A 31 -0.03 2.43 0.78
CA ASN A 31 0.30 1.66 -0.42
C ASN A 31 1.70 2.00 -0.98
N ARG A 32 2.55 2.67 -0.20
CA ARG A 32 3.95 2.86 -0.58
C ARG A 32 4.76 1.61 -0.26
N SER A 33 5.72 1.33 -1.12
CA SER A 33 6.69 0.25 -0.97
C SER A 33 8.09 0.75 -1.35
N PRO A 34 9.17 0.12 -0.87
CA PRO A 34 10.54 0.50 -1.22
C PRO A 34 10.86 0.40 -2.73
N TRP A 35 10.19 -0.53 -3.44
CA TRP A 35 10.30 -0.72 -4.89
C TRP A 35 8.91 -0.86 -5.54
N PRO A 36 8.77 -0.58 -6.85
CA PRO A 36 7.56 -0.92 -7.59
C PRO A 36 7.25 -2.41 -7.46
N THR A 37 6.09 -2.74 -6.90
CA THR A 37 5.72 -4.11 -6.57
C THR A 37 4.27 -4.39 -6.97
N LEU A 38 4.04 -5.56 -7.57
CA LEU A 38 2.71 -6.08 -7.83
C LEU A 38 2.49 -7.29 -6.92
N HIS A 39 1.47 -7.21 -6.06
CA HIS A 39 0.96 -8.39 -5.38
C HIS A 39 -0.09 -9.06 -6.26
N LEU A 40 0.11 -10.35 -6.51
CA LEU A 40 -0.88 -11.21 -7.17
C LEU A 40 -1.66 -11.94 -6.09
N LEU A 41 -2.95 -11.64 -6.00
CA LEU A 41 -3.85 -12.18 -5.00
C LEU A 41 -4.85 -13.09 -5.70
N ARG A 42 -5.09 -14.28 -5.15
CA ARG A 42 -6.14 -15.17 -5.66
C ARG A 42 -7.49 -14.65 -5.18
N GLU A 43 -8.43 -14.43 -6.09
CA GLU A 43 -9.75 -13.87 -5.78
C GLU A 43 -10.50 -14.73 -4.76
N ASP A 44 -10.56 -16.06 -4.95
CA ASP A 44 -11.18 -16.98 -3.98
C ASP A 44 -10.62 -16.85 -2.56
N SER A 45 -9.32 -16.53 -2.42
CA SER A 45 -8.70 -16.34 -1.11
C SER A 45 -9.08 -15.01 -0.48
N ILE A 46 -9.31 -13.97 -1.30
CA ILE A 46 -9.82 -12.68 -0.84
C ILE A 46 -11.27 -12.82 -0.39
N GLU A 47 -12.12 -13.45 -1.20
CA GLU A 47 -13.54 -13.66 -0.87
C GLU A 47 -13.72 -14.41 0.45
N ALA A 48 -12.95 -15.49 0.64
CA ALA A 48 -12.97 -16.25 1.89
C ALA A 48 -12.53 -15.41 3.10
N ALA A 49 -11.51 -14.54 2.93
CA ALA A 49 -11.06 -13.66 4.00
C ALA A 49 -12.12 -12.59 4.33
N VAL A 50 -12.67 -11.95 3.30
CA VAL A 50 -13.69 -10.89 3.41
C VAL A 50 -14.98 -11.41 4.06
N ALA A 51 -15.40 -12.64 3.77
CA ALA A 51 -16.59 -13.26 4.38
C ALA A 51 -16.53 -13.34 5.91
N SER A 52 -15.33 -13.30 6.51
CA SER A 52 -15.12 -13.31 7.96
C SER A 52 -15.00 -11.91 8.59
N VAL A 53 -14.95 -10.85 7.78
CA VAL A 53 -14.76 -9.46 8.22
C VAL A 53 -16.10 -8.74 8.20
N ASN A 54 -16.48 -8.13 9.33
CA ASN A 54 -17.77 -7.46 9.47
C ASN A 54 -17.93 -6.20 8.60
N ASP A 55 -16.83 -5.46 8.39
CA ASP A 55 -16.78 -4.25 7.57
C ASP A 55 -15.42 -4.14 6.88
N PRO A 56 -15.27 -4.76 5.68
CA PRO A 56 -14.02 -4.73 4.92
C PRO A 56 -13.64 -3.32 4.45
N ASP A 57 -14.62 -2.48 4.12
CA ASP A 57 -14.38 -1.13 3.61
C ASP A 57 -13.76 -0.24 4.69
N ALA A 58 -14.14 -0.45 5.96
CA ALA A 58 -13.52 0.22 7.10
C ALA A 58 -12.02 -0.09 7.28
N ILE A 59 -11.47 -1.14 6.66
CA ILE A 59 -10.03 -1.46 6.75
C ILE A 59 -9.20 -0.31 6.18
N TYR A 60 -9.58 0.18 4.99
CA TYR A 60 -8.86 1.26 4.32
C TYR A 60 -8.93 2.56 5.14
N GLU A 61 -10.12 2.92 5.60
CA GLU A 61 -10.34 4.11 6.43
C GLU A 61 -9.53 4.08 7.72
N ARG A 62 -9.51 2.92 8.39
CA ARG A 62 -8.70 2.72 9.61
C ARG A 62 -7.21 2.85 9.35
N ASN A 63 -6.70 2.37 8.21
CA ASN A 63 -5.28 2.50 7.86
C ASN A 63 -4.90 3.96 7.61
N ILE A 64 -5.76 4.72 6.92
CA ILE A 64 -5.56 6.17 6.75
C ILE A 64 -5.55 6.87 8.10
N ALA A 65 -6.57 6.64 8.93
CA ALA A 65 -6.68 7.27 10.24
C ALA A 65 -5.45 6.95 11.08
N ARG A 66 -5.00 5.69 11.07
CA ARG A 66 -3.83 5.24 11.80
C ARG A 66 -2.55 5.93 11.35
N LEU A 67 -2.32 6.08 10.04
CA LEU A 67 -1.16 6.80 9.55
C LEU A 67 -1.20 8.29 9.86
N ARG A 68 -2.39 8.90 9.84
CA ARG A 68 -2.57 10.30 10.25
C ARG A 68 -2.31 10.50 11.76
N GLU A 69 -2.77 9.57 12.60
CA GLU A 69 -2.45 9.56 14.04
C GLU A 69 -0.95 9.41 14.30
N LEU A 70 -0.29 8.53 13.54
CA LEU A 70 1.16 8.32 13.63
C LEU A 70 1.93 9.57 13.20
N GLY A 71 1.42 10.28 12.20
CA GLY A 71 2.03 11.45 11.61
C GLY A 71 3.35 11.14 10.88
N GLU A 72 3.93 12.17 10.27
CA GLU A 72 5.18 12.04 9.52
C GLU A 72 6.35 11.55 10.36
N ALA A 73 6.47 12.06 11.60
CA ALA A 73 7.56 11.70 12.50
C ALA A 73 7.52 10.22 12.90
N GLY A 74 6.33 9.71 13.25
CA GLY A 74 6.15 8.30 13.59
C GLY A 74 6.33 7.39 12.38
N TRP A 75 5.88 7.82 11.20
CA TRP A 75 6.13 7.08 9.96
C TRP A 75 7.63 7.04 9.63
N ALA A 76 8.34 8.16 9.77
CA ALA A 76 9.77 8.24 9.54
C ALA A 76 10.58 7.32 10.47
N GLU A 77 10.19 7.18 11.75
CA GLU A 77 10.74 6.17 12.67
C GLU A 77 10.62 4.76 12.07
N LEU A 78 9.40 4.35 11.73
CA LEU A 78 9.13 3.00 11.25
C LEU A 78 9.89 2.70 9.96
N ALA A 79 9.94 3.68 9.06
CA ALA A 79 10.63 3.56 7.79
C ALA A 79 12.16 3.39 7.95
N ARG A 80 12.76 3.78 9.08
CA ARG A 80 14.20 3.55 9.31
C ARG A 80 14.59 2.07 9.31
N GLY A 81 13.68 1.18 9.69
CA GLY A 81 13.93 -0.26 9.67
C GLY A 81 13.99 -0.85 8.26
N TRP A 82 13.44 -0.16 7.26
CA TRP A 82 13.20 -0.68 5.91
C TRP A 82 13.76 0.22 4.79
N GLN A 83 14.80 1.02 5.10
CA GLN A 83 15.34 1.98 4.14
C GLN A 83 15.76 1.30 2.83
N THR A 84 15.20 1.79 1.73
CA THR A 84 15.65 1.46 0.37
C THR A 84 17.11 1.90 0.22
N PRO A 85 18.00 1.10 -0.39
CA PRO A 85 19.26 1.63 -0.88
C PRO A 85 18.96 2.80 -1.80
N ALA A 86 19.71 3.90 -1.69
CA ALA A 86 19.58 5.01 -2.61
C ALA A 86 19.61 4.49 -4.05
N ALA A 87 18.65 4.88 -4.87
CA ALA A 87 18.72 4.63 -6.31
C ALA A 87 20.05 5.23 -6.78
N SER A 88 20.97 4.38 -7.26
CA SER A 88 22.18 4.87 -7.90
C SER A 88 21.77 5.64 -9.15
N ASP A 89 22.25 6.88 -9.27
CA ASP A 89 22.12 7.76 -10.43
C ASP A 89 22.89 7.20 -11.65
N GLU A 90 22.64 5.95 -12.05
CA GLU A 90 23.03 5.43 -13.35
C GLU A 90 21.77 5.17 -14.16
N ALA A 91 21.41 6.22 -14.89
CA ALA A 91 20.51 6.18 -16.02
C ALA A 91 20.96 5.09 -17.02
N ILE A 92 19.99 4.29 -17.48
CA ILE A 92 20.10 3.53 -18.73
C ILE A 92 20.02 4.50 -19.91
#